data_AF-A0A7W0Q7G8-F1
#
_entry.id   AF-A0A7W0Q7G8-F1
#
_cell.length_a   1.000
_cell.length_b   1.000
_cell.length_c   1.000
_cell.angle_alpha   90.00
_cell.angle_beta   90.00
_cell.angle_gamma   90.00
#
_symmetry.space_group_name_H-M   'P 1'
#
loop_
_entity.id
_entity.type
_entity.pdbx_description
1 polymer ?
#
loop_
_entity_poly.entity_id
_entity_poly.type
_entity_poly.pdbx_seq_one_letter_code
_entity_poly.pdbx_strand_id
1 'polypeptide(L)'
;MRELLFPYCSRCVGHVRIWETGSMASSVIMLTGISGGIVIALSQTALGGLLVFGAALVAAVIVTSIMQSRARSHCLPSCASGAKAVVFYGWSGSTNTFAFESAAYTARFAEQNATKLASVDPGLRHLLEAHKVARLQVPTPASATRTVPPPRDLKQWLAHLDHQPTRVSRRIAFGRALDVVSDPDERATLVHVVCSAELAPIFARIDGVASSTRRRELQRALSDVRADNIPEELREAELVDLDRRIRSTLPPM
;
A
#
# COMPACT_ATOMS: atom_id res chain seq x y z
N MET A 1 -22.16 -15.55 1.14
CA MET A 1 -21.89 -14.29 0.40
C MET A 1 -20.52 -14.44 -0.25
N ARG A 2 -20.40 -14.32 -1.58
CA ARG A 2 -19.10 -14.48 -2.27
C ARG A 2 -18.33 -13.17 -2.20
N GLU A 3 -17.10 -13.20 -1.71
CA GLU A 3 -16.24 -12.02 -1.61
C GLU A 3 -15.82 -11.54 -3.01
N LEU A 4 -15.93 -10.24 -3.28
CA LEU A 4 -15.44 -9.62 -4.52
C LEU A 4 -13.96 -9.26 -4.35
N LEU A 5 -13.13 -9.62 -5.32
CA LEU A 5 -11.69 -9.35 -5.27
C LEU A 5 -11.43 -7.99 -5.89
N PHE A 6 -10.88 -7.05 -5.11
CA PHE A 6 -10.48 -5.74 -5.60
C PHE A 6 -8.96 -5.70 -5.82
N PRO A 7 -8.47 -5.40 -7.04
CA PRO A 7 -7.04 -5.41 -7.36
C PRO A 7 -6.30 -4.17 -6.84
N TYR A 8 -6.43 -3.86 -5.55
CA TYR A 8 -5.63 -2.83 -4.91
C TYR A 8 -4.26 -3.39 -4.52
N CYS A 9 -3.19 -2.69 -4.88
CA CYS A 9 -1.90 -2.92 -4.23
C CYS A 9 -1.87 -2.22 -2.86
N SER A 10 -0.96 -2.64 -1.97
CA SER A 10 -0.81 -2.04 -0.63
C SER A 10 -0.61 -0.52 -0.67
N ARG A 11 0.11 -0.01 -1.68
CA ARG A 11 0.27 1.43 -1.91
C ARG A 11 -1.04 2.13 -2.29
N CYS A 12 -1.88 1.47 -3.08
CA CYS A 12 -3.19 2.01 -3.41
C CYS A 12 -4.09 2.11 -2.17
N VAL A 13 -4.08 1.06 -1.34
CA VAL A 13 -4.80 1.07 -0.04
C VAL A 13 -4.27 2.21 0.86
N GLY A 14 -2.96 2.43 0.89
CA GLY A 14 -2.33 3.49 1.66
C GLY A 14 -2.84 4.90 1.33
N HIS A 15 -2.86 5.30 0.05
CA HIS A 15 -3.34 6.63 -0.31
C HIS A 15 -4.86 6.78 -0.14
N VAL A 16 -5.64 5.73 -0.38
CA VAL A 16 -7.09 5.74 -0.10
C VAL A 16 -7.35 5.96 1.39
N ARG A 17 -6.57 5.32 2.27
CA ARG A 17 -6.68 5.53 3.71
C ARG A 17 -6.35 6.97 4.11
N ILE A 18 -5.33 7.58 3.50
CA ILE A 18 -5.00 9.00 3.72
C ILE A 18 -6.15 9.90 3.26
N TRP A 19 -6.73 9.61 2.09
CA TRP A 19 -7.89 10.33 1.57
C TRP A 19 -9.11 10.24 2.51
N GLU A 20 -9.43 9.03 2.99
CA GLU A 20 -10.52 8.80 3.94
C GLU A 20 -10.29 9.48 5.29
N THR A 21 -9.06 9.42 5.80
CA THR A 21 -8.69 10.11 7.05
C THR A 21 -8.88 11.62 6.91
N GLY A 22 -8.55 12.19 5.74
CA GLY A 22 -8.80 13.59 5.46
C GLY A 22 -10.29 13.95 5.45
N SER A 23 -11.12 13.11 4.83
CA SER A 23 -12.57 13.29 4.83
C SER A 23 -13.17 13.17 6.23
N MET A 24 -12.71 12.21 7.04
CA MET A 24 -13.17 12.04 8.40
C MET A 24 -12.76 13.23 9.28
N ALA A 25 -11.52 13.69 9.15
CA ALA A 25 -11.02 14.86 9.88
C ALA A 25 -11.84 16.13 9.54
N SER A 26 -12.15 16.36 8.27
CA SER A 26 -12.96 17.52 7.88
C SER A 26 -14.40 17.42 8.38
N SER A 27 -15.01 16.23 8.38
CA SER A 27 -16.32 16.00 9.00
C SER A 27 -16.30 16.31 10.50
N VAL A 28 -15.28 15.87 11.24
CA VAL A 28 -15.14 16.17 12.67
C VAL A 28 -14.99 17.67 12.94
N ILE A 29 -14.18 18.37 12.14
CA ILE A 29 -14.02 19.83 12.23
C ILE A 29 -15.36 20.54 11.98
N MET A 30 -16.09 20.13 10.94
CA MET A 30 -17.40 20.70 10.61
C MET A 30 -18.42 20.47 11.71
N LEU A 31 -18.54 19.26 12.24
CA LEU A 31 -19.45 18.94 13.33
C LEU A 31 -19.14 19.78 14.58
N THR A 32 -17.86 19.87 14.95
CA THR A 32 -17.42 20.68 16.09
C THR A 32 -17.71 22.17 15.87
N GLY A 33 -17.46 22.67 14.67
CA GLY A 33 -17.76 24.06 14.30
C GLY A 33 -19.24 24.40 14.32
N ILE A 34 -20.10 23.49 13.82
CA ILE A 34 -21.56 23.63 13.86
C ILE A 34 -22.03 23.65 15.31
N SER A 35 -21.65 22.66 16.12
CA SER A 35 -22.06 22.59 17.53
C SER A 35 -21.57 23.81 18.33
N GLY A 36 -20.31 24.22 18.15
CA GLY A 36 -19.77 25.41 18.80
C GLY A 36 -20.44 26.70 18.34
N GLY A 37 -20.71 26.84 17.04
CA GLY A 37 -21.43 27.97 16.47
C GLY A 37 -22.84 28.12 17.04
N ILE A 38 -23.59 27.01 17.18
CA ILE A 38 -24.93 27.01 17.79
C ILE A 38 -24.88 27.47 19.25
N VAL A 39 -23.96 26.96 20.06
CA VAL A 39 -23.83 27.34 21.47
C VAL A 39 -23.53 28.84 21.62
N ILE A 40 -22.64 29.40 20.79
CA ILE A 40 -22.30 30.83 20.83
C ILE A 40 -23.46 31.69 20.34
N ALA A 41 -24.18 31.25 19.30
CA ALA A 41 -25.36 31.95 18.80
C ALA A 41 -26.46 32.05 19.86
N LEU A 42 -26.66 31.00 20.66
CA LEU A 42 -27.67 30.96 21.72
C LEU A 42 -27.26 31.73 22.99
N SER A 43 -25.96 31.79 23.30
CA SER A 43 -25.47 32.37 24.56
C SER A 43 -25.03 33.83 24.47
N GLN A 44 -24.65 34.30 23.28
CA GLN A 44 -24.08 35.64 23.10
C GLN A 44 -24.73 36.41 21.95
N THR A 45 -24.34 36.10 20.71
CA THR A 45 -24.82 36.78 19.50
C THR A 45 -24.82 35.84 18.29
N ALA A 46 -25.81 36.00 17.42
CA ALA A 46 -25.88 35.25 16.16
C ALA A 46 -24.64 35.47 15.27
N LEU A 47 -24.08 36.69 15.27
CA LEU A 47 -22.86 37.02 14.52
C LEU A 47 -21.65 36.20 15.00
N GLY A 48 -21.48 36.05 16.33
CA GLY A 48 -20.42 35.22 16.88
C GLY A 48 -20.51 33.75 16.45
N GLY A 49 -21.72 33.18 16.47
CA GLY A 49 -21.96 31.82 15.99
C GLY A 49 -21.63 31.64 14.50
N LEU A 50 -22.01 32.60 13.66
CA LEU A 50 -21.69 32.62 12.23
C LEU A 50 -20.18 32.67 11.97
N LEU A 51 -19.43 33.46 12.74
CA LEU A 51 -17.97 33.55 12.61
C LEU A 51 -17.29 32.22 12.94
N VAL A 52 -17.73 31.53 14.00
CA VAL A 52 -17.17 30.22 14.37
C VAL A 52 -17.48 29.16 13.32
N PHE A 53 -18.71 29.13 12.80
CA PHE A 53 -19.06 28.24 11.70
C PHE A 53 -18.22 28.52 10.45
N GLY A 54 -18.07 29.80 10.08
CA GLY A 54 -17.26 30.21 8.94
C GLY A 54 -15.79 29.80 9.07
N ALA A 55 -15.20 29.99 10.25
CA ALA A 55 -13.82 29.57 10.53
C ALA A 55 -13.66 28.04 10.42
N ALA A 56 -14.61 27.26 10.95
CA ALA A 56 -14.58 25.80 10.85
C ALA A 56 -14.71 25.32 9.39
N LEU A 57 -15.55 25.96 8.59
CA LEU A 57 -15.68 25.66 7.16
C LEU A 57 -14.36 25.87 6.41
N VAL A 58 -13.70 27.01 6.64
CA VAL A 58 -12.38 27.31 6.03
C VAL A 58 -11.35 26.26 6.46
N ALA A 59 -11.28 25.94 7.75
CA ALA A 59 -10.38 24.93 8.28
C ALA A 59 -10.62 23.54 7.65
N ALA A 60 -11.89 23.13 7.53
CA ALA A 60 -12.27 21.84 6.93
C ALA A 60 -11.85 21.76 5.44
N VAL A 61 -12.01 22.83 4.68
CA VAL A 61 -11.56 22.92 3.27
C VAL A 61 -10.04 22.85 3.17
N ILE A 62 -9.30 23.57 4.02
CA ILE A 62 -7.83 23.54 4.04
C ILE A 62 -7.33 22.14 4.36
N VAL A 63 -7.84 21.51 5.42
CA VAL A 63 -7.44 20.16 5.84
C VAL A 63 -7.72 19.15 4.74
N THR A 64 -8.91 19.18 4.15
CA THR A 64 -9.26 18.30 3.02
C THR A 64 -8.30 18.50 1.86
N SER A 65 -8.02 19.74 1.47
CA SER A 65 -7.13 20.06 0.33
C SER A 65 -5.70 19.56 0.56
N ILE A 66 -5.15 19.75 1.77
CA ILE A 66 -3.82 19.26 2.13
C ILE A 66 -3.79 17.73 2.09
N MET A 67 -4.79 17.06 2.64
CA MET A 67 -4.84 15.59 2.65
C MET A 67 -5.02 15.00 1.26
N GLN A 68 -5.84 15.61 0.41
CA GLN A 68 -5.99 15.20 -0.99
C GLN A 68 -4.69 15.41 -1.78
N SER A 69 -4.00 16.54 -1.57
CA SER A 69 -2.69 16.80 -2.19
C SER A 69 -1.65 15.77 -1.75
N ARG A 70 -1.58 15.47 -0.44
CA ARG A 70 -0.72 14.42 0.10
C ARG A 70 -1.04 13.05 -0.51
N ALA A 71 -2.31 12.66 -0.55
CA ALA A 71 -2.72 11.39 -1.15
C ALA A 71 -2.26 11.29 -2.61
N ARG A 72 -2.48 12.34 -3.41
CA ARG A 72 -2.03 12.41 -4.82
C ARG A 72 -0.51 12.36 -4.96
N SER A 73 0.25 12.97 -4.05
CA SER A 73 1.72 12.93 -4.08
C SER A 73 2.30 11.53 -3.85
N HIS A 74 1.51 10.61 -3.25
CA HIS A 74 1.88 9.21 -3.09
C HIS A 74 1.44 8.32 -4.27
N CYS A 75 0.72 8.86 -5.25
CA CYS A 75 0.28 8.11 -6.42
C CYS A 75 1.44 7.94 -7.41
N LEU A 76 1.63 6.70 -7.85
CA LEU A 76 2.55 6.39 -8.96
C LEU A 76 1.80 6.47 -10.29
N PRO A 77 2.51 6.58 -11.43
CA PRO A 77 1.91 6.47 -12.75
C PRO A 77 1.12 5.16 -12.98
N SER A 78 1.41 4.12 -12.19
CA SER A 78 0.71 2.83 -12.23
C SER A 78 -0.55 2.77 -11.34
N CYS A 79 -0.83 3.79 -10.54
CA CYS A 79 -2.04 3.84 -9.72
C CYS A 79 -3.29 4.06 -10.58
N ALA A 80 -4.40 3.43 -10.21
CA ALA A 80 -5.64 3.53 -10.96
C ALA A 80 -6.24 4.93 -10.95
N SER A 81 -6.26 5.58 -9.78
CA SER A 81 -6.63 6.98 -9.64
C SER A 81 -5.91 7.63 -8.46
N GLY A 82 -5.98 8.96 -8.39
CA GLY A 82 -5.46 9.76 -7.27
C GLY A 82 -6.43 9.89 -6.09
N ALA A 83 -7.64 9.33 -6.24
CA ALA A 83 -8.70 9.31 -5.27
C ALA A 83 -9.19 7.86 -5.06
N LYS A 84 -10.44 7.66 -4.65
CA LYS A 84 -11.03 6.33 -4.56
C LYS A 84 -11.32 5.79 -5.96
N ALA A 85 -10.58 4.76 -6.38
CA ALA A 85 -10.82 4.13 -7.69
C ALA A 85 -12.18 3.44 -7.82
N VAL A 86 -12.82 3.10 -6.69
CA VAL A 86 -14.15 2.47 -6.63
C VAL A 86 -15.03 3.22 -5.64
N VAL A 87 -16.27 3.50 -6.05
CA VAL A 87 -17.34 4.01 -5.20
C VAL A 87 -18.45 2.96 -5.14
N PHE A 88 -18.82 2.55 -3.94
CA PHE A 88 -19.96 1.68 -3.73
C PHE A 88 -21.24 2.52 -3.63
N TYR A 89 -22.19 2.29 -4.52
CA TYR A 89 -23.46 3.01 -4.55
C TYR A 89 -24.56 2.34 -3.72
N GLY A 90 -24.38 1.07 -3.36
CA GLY A 90 -25.32 0.35 -2.52
C GLY A 90 -25.61 -1.06 -3.01
N TRP A 91 -26.51 -1.71 -2.27
CA TRP A 91 -26.93 -3.08 -2.49
C TRP A 91 -28.42 -3.12 -2.76
N SER A 92 -28.82 -3.88 -3.79
CA SER A 92 -30.22 -4.12 -4.15
C SER A 92 -30.46 -5.62 -4.27
N GLY A 93 -30.96 -6.24 -3.20
CA GLY A 93 -31.34 -7.65 -3.13
C GLY A 93 -30.17 -8.63 -3.27
N SER A 94 -29.69 -8.89 -4.49
CA SER A 94 -28.53 -9.76 -4.72
C SER A 94 -27.40 -9.06 -5.50
N THR A 95 -27.62 -7.82 -5.90
CA THR A 95 -26.69 -7.06 -6.74
C THR A 95 -26.02 -5.95 -5.94
N ASN A 96 -24.71 -5.83 -6.11
CA ASN A 96 -23.92 -4.72 -5.59
C ASN A 96 -23.59 -3.77 -6.74
N THR A 97 -23.82 -2.47 -6.53
CA THR A 97 -23.56 -1.45 -7.55
C THR A 97 -22.29 -0.69 -7.22
N PHE A 98 -21.36 -0.65 -8.16
CA PHE A 98 -20.09 0.05 -8.04
C PHE A 98 -19.90 0.99 -9.23
N ALA A 99 -19.30 2.15 -9.00
CA ALA A 99 -18.67 2.95 -10.04
C ALA A 99 -17.17 2.96 -9.90
N PHE A 100 -16.52 3.09 -11.05
CA PHE A 100 -15.07 3.05 -11.17
C PHE A 100 -14.60 4.32 -11.86
N GLU A 101 -13.53 4.93 -11.33
CA GLU A 101 -12.94 6.14 -11.91
C GLU A 101 -12.02 5.82 -13.10
N SER A 102 -11.47 4.60 -13.15
CA SER A 102 -10.44 4.20 -14.11
C SER A 102 -10.87 2.99 -14.93
N ALA A 103 -10.97 3.18 -16.26
CA ALA A 103 -11.32 2.10 -17.19
C ALA A 103 -10.37 0.89 -17.07
N ALA A 104 -9.06 1.12 -16.95
CA ALA A 104 -8.09 0.04 -16.79
C ALA A 104 -8.31 -0.76 -15.50
N TYR A 105 -8.69 -0.08 -14.42
CA TYR A 105 -9.02 -0.74 -13.16
C TYR A 105 -10.34 -1.51 -13.25
N THR A 106 -11.36 -0.92 -13.87
CA THR A 106 -12.64 -1.59 -14.16
C THR A 106 -12.41 -2.89 -14.93
N ALA A 107 -11.57 -2.86 -15.97
CA ALA A 107 -11.23 -4.04 -16.76
C ALA A 107 -10.62 -5.15 -15.89
N ARG A 108 -9.65 -4.81 -15.04
CA ARG A 108 -8.99 -5.77 -14.13
C ARG A 108 -9.95 -6.32 -13.08
N PHE A 109 -10.76 -5.47 -12.48
CA PHE A 109 -11.78 -5.89 -11.53
C PHE A 109 -12.75 -6.87 -12.18
N ALA A 110 -13.22 -6.54 -13.39
CA ALA A 110 -14.16 -7.37 -14.11
C ALA A 110 -13.53 -8.69 -14.59
N GLU A 111 -12.25 -8.69 -14.97
CA GLU A 111 -11.48 -9.91 -15.28
C GLU A 111 -11.37 -10.84 -14.07
N GLN A 112 -10.99 -10.32 -12.90
CA GLN A 112 -10.83 -11.11 -11.67
C GLN A 112 -12.16 -11.63 -11.09
N ASN A 113 -13.27 -10.96 -11.40
CA ASN A 113 -14.59 -11.31 -10.91
C ASN A 113 -15.53 -11.79 -12.01
N ALA A 114 -15.01 -12.19 -13.18
CA ALA A 114 -15.82 -12.50 -14.36
C ALA A 114 -16.96 -13.50 -14.09
N THR A 115 -16.72 -14.51 -13.25
CA THR A 115 -17.71 -15.53 -12.87
C THR A 115 -18.78 -15.04 -11.89
N LYS A 116 -18.63 -13.83 -11.35
CA LYS A 116 -19.52 -13.23 -10.33
C LYS A 116 -20.30 -12.02 -10.88
N LEU A 117 -19.98 -11.53 -12.08
CA LEU A 117 -20.69 -10.40 -12.69
C LEU A 117 -22.02 -10.87 -13.25
N ALA A 118 -23.11 -10.50 -12.58
CA ALA A 118 -24.46 -10.62 -13.13
C ALA A 118 -24.72 -9.44 -14.08
N SER A 119 -25.24 -9.70 -15.27
CA SER A 119 -25.64 -8.67 -16.25
C SER A 119 -24.52 -7.71 -16.64
N VAL A 120 -23.54 -8.21 -17.41
CA VAL A 120 -22.48 -7.38 -17.99
C VAL A 120 -23.07 -6.45 -19.04
N ASP A 121 -23.16 -5.16 -18.71
CA ASP A 121 -23.50 -4.09 -19.64
C ASP A 121 -22.67 -4.21 -20.93
N PRO A 122 -23.25 -4.00 -22.14
CA PRO A 122 -22.51 -4.10 -23.40
C PRO A 122 -21.23 -3.25 -23.44
N GLY A 123 -21.23 -2.07 -22.78
CA GLY A 123 -20.07 -1.21 -22.65
C GLY A 123 -18.96 -1.85 -21.82
N LEU A 124 -19.29 -2.53 -20.72
CA LEU A 124 -18.31 -3.26 -19.92
C LEU A 124 -17.70 -4.43 -20.70
N ARG A 125 -18.49 -5.14 -21.50
CA ARG A 125 -17.98 -6.20 -22.38
C ARG A 125 -17.01 -5.64 -23.42
N HIS A 126 -17.34 -4.52 -24.06
CA HIS A 126 -16.46 -3.87 -25.02
C HIS A 126 -15.14 -3.43 -24.36
N LEU A 127 -15.22 -2.86 -23.16
CA LEU A 127 -14.05 -2.43 -22.38
C LEU A 127 -13.14 -3.62 -22.03
N LEU A 128 -13.72 -4.76 -21.64
CA LEU A 128 -12.96 -5.99 -21.37
C LEU A 128 -12.24 -6.52 -22.61
N GLU A 129 -12.90 -6.57 -23.77
CA GLU A 129 -12.27 -7.00 -25.02
C GLU A 129 -11.18 -6.03 -25.47
N ALA A 130 -11.43 -4.72 -25.40
CA ALA A 130 -10.41 -3.70 -25.70
C ALA A 130 -9.19 -3.85 -24.78
N HIS A 131 -9.40 -4.13 -23.48
CA HIS A 131 -8.30 -4.35 -22.54
C HIS A 131 -7.49 -5.62 -22.86
N LYS A 132 -8.15 -6.72 -23.26
CA LYS A 132 -7.47 -7.95 -23.70
C LYS A 132 -6.59 -7.67 -24.92
N VAL A 133 -7.13 -6.99 -25.93
CA VAL A 133 -6.39 -6.61 -27.15
C VAL A 133 -5.21 -5.69 -26.80
N ALA A 134 -5.43 -4.68 -25.96
CA ALA A 134 -4.37 -3.78 -25.51
C ALA A 134 -3.23 -4.53 -24.79
N ARG A 135 -3.54 -5.54 -23.96
CA ARG A 135 -2.52 -6.39 -23.33
C ARG A 135 -1.71 -7.21 -24.33
N LEU A 136 -2.32 -7.62 -25.44
CA LEU A 136 -1.64 -8.36 -26.50
C LEU A 136 -0.75 -7.44 -27.35
N GLN A 137 -1.14 -6.18 -27.52
CA GLN A 137 -0.41 -5.20 -28.34
C GLN A 137 0.71 -4.48 -27.60
N VAL A 138 0.57 -4.23 -26.30
CA VAL A 138 1.70 -3.77 -25.49
C VAL A 138 2.61 -4.98 -25.33
N PRO A 139 3.84 -4.99 -25.88
CA PRO A 139 4.81 -6.02 -25.56
C PRO A 139 5.00 -5.94 -24.05
N THR A 140 4.33 -6.85 -23.34
CA THR A 140 4.46 -6.95 -21.91
C THR A 140 5.97 -7.18 -21.72
N PRO A 141 6.69 -6.43 -20.88
CA PRO A 141 8.14 -6.62 -20.73
C PRO A 141 8.52 -8.08 -20.39
N ALA A 142 7.56 -8.89 -19.95
CA ALA A 142 7.63 -10.35 -19.88
C ALA A 142 8.07 -11.06 -21.18
N SER A 143 7.68 -10.58 -22.37
CA SER A 143 8.08 -11.18 -23.65
C SER A 143 9.47 -10.78 -24.13
N ALA A 144 10.08 -9.75 -23.51
CA ALA A 144 11.49 -9.37 -23.74
C ALA A 144 12.43 -9.84 -22.62
N THR A 145 11.91 -10.24 -21.45
CA THR A 145 12.72 -10.96 -20.46
C THR A 145 12.97 -12.37 -20.97
N ARG A 146 14.18 -12.57 -21.51
CA ARG A 146 14.78 -13.89 -21.70
C ARG A 146 14.43 -14.72 -20.47
N THR A 147 13.64 -15.77 -20.64
CA THR A 147 13.25 -16.69 -19.56
C THR A 147 14.50 -17.42 -19.12
N VAL A 148 15.23 -16.81 -18.19
CA VAL A 148 16.35 -17.47 -17.53
C VAL A 148 15.73 -18.61 -16.72
N PRO A 149 16.07 -19.88 -17.01
CA PRO A 149 15.55 -20.99 -16.23
C PRO A 149 15.89 -20.79 -14.75
N PRO A 150 15.01 -21.19 -13.81
CA PRO A 150 15.30 -21.04 -12.40
C PRO A 150 16.60 -21.80 -12.05
N PRO A 151 17.46 -21.21 -11.19
CA PRO A 151 18.58 -21.91 -10.59
C PRO A 151 18.19 -23.28 -10.00
N ARG A 152 19.05 -24.29 -10.16
CA ARG A 152 18.73 -25.69 -9.80
C ARG A 152 19.04 -26.05 -8.36
N ASP A 153 19.97 -25.33 -7.73
CA ASP A 153 20.49 -25.62 -6.40
C ASP A 153 20.60 -24.34 -5.56
N LEU A 154 20.72 -24.51 -4.25
CA LEU A 154 20.85 -23.41 -3.29
C LEU A 154 22.00 -22.45 -3.65
N LYS A 155 23.16 -23.00 -4.04
CA LYS A 155 24.35 -22.20 -4.34
C LYS A 155 24.11 -21.24 -5.51
N GLN A 156 23.46 -21.72 -6.56
CA GLN A 156 23.10 -20.89 -7.71
C GLN A 156 22.03 -19.86 -7.34
N TRP A 157 21.07 -20.20 -6.46
CA TRP A 157 20.09 -19.24 -5.95
C TRP A 157 20.75 -18.11 -5.15
N LEU A 158 21.68 -18.44 -4.26
CA LEU A 158 22.42 -17.45 -3.48
C LEU A 158 23.23 -16.52 -4.39
N ALA A 159 23.95 -17.07 -5.37
CA ALA A 159 24.65 -16.26 -6.37
C ALA A 159 23.68 -15.38 -7.17
N HIS A 160 22.54 -15.91 -7.58
CA HIS A 160 21.54 -15.16 -8.33
C HIS A 160 20.94 -13.99 -7.52
N LEU A 161 20.72 -14.20 -6.21
CA LEU A 161 20.20 -13.18 -5.29
C LEU A 161 21.20 -12.05 -5.05
N ASP A 162 22.50 -12.38 -4.95
CA ASP A 162 23.58 -11.42 -4.75
C ASP A 162 23.74 -10.48 -5.96
N HIS A 163 23.54 -11.01 -7.18
CA HIS A 163 23.59 -10.22 -8.41
C HIS A 163 22.37 -9.32 -8.64
N GLN A 164 21.34 -9.37 -7.79
CA GLN A 164 20.15 -8.51 -7.96
C GLN A 164 20.47 -7.07 -7.56
N PRO A 165 20.36 -6.09 -8.50
CA PRO A 165 20.80 -4.72 -8.26
C PRO A 165 19.87 -3.93 -7.34
N THR A 166 18.62 -4.37 -7.20
CA THR A 166 17.61 -3.67 -6.40
C THR A 166 16.97 -4.58 -5.38
N ARG A 167 16.51 -3.99 -4.27
CA ARG A 167 15.76 -4.69 -3.21
C ARG A 167 14.52 -5.40 -3.76
N VAL A 168 13.79 -4.75 -4.67
CA VAL A 168 12.58 -5.33 -5.29
C VAL A 168 12.92 -6.56 -6.12
N SER A 169 13.94 -6.48 -6.98
CA SER A 169 14.39 -7.61 -7.80
C SER A 169 14.85 -8.79 -6.93
N ARG A 170 15.58 -8.50 -5.85
CA ARG A 170 16.01 -9.52 -4.87
C ARG A 170 14.84 -10.22 -4.21
N ARG A 171 13.82 -9.49 -3.75
CA ARG A 171 12.62 -10.07 -3.13
C ARG A 171 11.81 -10.93 -4.09
N ILE A 172 11.71 -10.52 -5.35
CA ILE A 172 11.04 -11.32 -6.39
C ILE A 172 11.82 -12.62 -6.63
N ALA A 173 13.15 -12.54 -6.77
CA ALA A 173 14.00 -13.72 -6.93
C ALA A 173 13.93 -14.63 -5.70
N PHE A 174 13.87 -14.06 -4.50
CA PHE A 174 13.76 -14.79 -3.24
C PHE A 174 12.42 -15.53 -3.13
N GLY A 175 11.30 -14.88 -3.47
CA GLY A 175 9.99 -15.55 -3.52
C GLY A 175 10.00 -16.76 -4.45
N ARG A 176 10.60 -16.62 -5.64
CA ARG A 176 10.77 -17.75 -6.58
C ARG A 176 11.68 -18.84 -6.03
N ALA A 177 12.73 -18.46 -5.29
CA ALA A 177 13.61 -19.44 -4.64
C ALA A 177 12.84 -20.26 -3.60
N LEU A 178 11.97 -19.62 -2.80
CA LEU A 178 11.11 -20.30 -1.84
C LEU A 178 10.08 -21.22 -2.51
N ASP A 179 9.64 -20.94 -3.73
CA ASP A 179 8.72 -21.84 -4.45
C ASP A 179 9.41 -23.14 -4.92
N VAL A 180 10.75 -23.12 -5.08
CA VAL A 180 11.53 -24.24 -5.63
C VAL A 180 12.27 -25.01 -4.52
N VAL A 181 12.83 -24.32 -3.54
CA VAL A 181 13.63 -24.91 -2.46
C VAL A 181 12.70 -25.44 -1.38
N SER A 182 12.61 -26.77 -1.31
CA SER A 182 11.75 -27.48 -0.37
C SER A 182 12.46 -27.85 0.93
N ASP A 183 13.79 -27.96 0.92
CA ASP A 183 14.57 -28.32 2.10
C ASP A 183 14.54 -27.20 3.17
N PRO A 184 14.13 -27.49 4.42
CA PRO A 184 14.00 -26.46 5.46
C PRO A 184 15.30 -25.75 5.81
N ASP A 185 16.44 -26.45 5.80
CA ASP A 185 17.73 -25.88 6.17
C ASP A 185 18.26 -24.97 5.05
N GLU A 186 18.06 -25.37 3.78
CA GLU A 186 18.35 -24.53 2.63
C GLU A 186 17.46 -23.27 2.62
N ARG A 187 16.16 -23.40 2.94
CA ARG A 187 15.25 -22.24 3.08
C ARG A 187 15.71 -21.29 4.18
N ALA A 188 16.07 -21.81 5.36
CA ALA A 188 16.57 -20.99 6.46
C ALA A 188 17.85 -20.24 6.06
N THR A 189 18.73 -20.89 5.31
CA THR A 189 19.94 -20.28 4.76
C THR A 189 19.61 -19.14 3.78
N LEU A 190 18.67 -19.35 2.85
CA LEU A 190 18.21 -18.31 1.93
C LEU A 190 17.63 -17.10 2.67
N VAL A 191 16.75 -17.35 3.65
CA VAL A 191 16.13 -16.31 4.48
C VAL A 191 17.21 -15.49 5.17
N HIS A 192 18.18 -16.15 5.82
CA HIS A 192 19.26 -15.47 6.54
C HIS A 192 20.12 -14.60 5.63
N VAL A 193 20.55 -15.11 4.47
CA VAL A 193 21.40 -14.37 3.54
C VAL A 193 20.67 -13.15 2.97
N VAL A 194 19.41 -13.30 2.54
CA VAL A 194 18.63 -12.19 2.01
C VAL A 194 18.33 -11.15 3.10
N CYS A 195 17.95 -11.59 4.31
CA CYS A 195 17.74 -10.72 5.46
C CYS A 195 19.00 -9.88 5.77
N SER A 196 20.17 -10.51 5.86
CA SER A 196 21.44 -9.84 6.10
C SER A 196 21.74 -8.80 5.00
N ALA A 197 21.56 -9.16 3.73
CA ALA A 197 21.79 -8.26 2.60
C ALA A 197 20.78 -7.09 2.54
N GLU A 198 19.55 -7.25 3.02
CA GLU A 198 18.55 -6.17 3.07
C GLU A 198 18.72 -5.24 4.26
N LEU A 199 19.12 -5.78 5.42
CA LEU A 199 19.31 -4.99 6.64
C LEU A 199 20.67 -4.28 6.70
N ALA A 200 21.71 -4.80 6.04
CA ALA A 200 23.05 -4.18 6.02
C ALA A 200 23.06 -2.67 5.71
N PRO A 201 22.42 -2.15 4.64
CA PRO A 201 22.40 -0.71 4.37
C PRO A 201 21.58 0.08 5.42
N ILE A 202 20.56 -0.53 6.03
CA ILE A 202 19.77 0.09 7.09
C ILE A 202 20.65 0.25 8.34
N PHE A 203 21.36 -0.80 8.74
CA PHE A 203 22.27 -0.77 9.87
C PHE A 203 23.44 0.19 9.64
N ALA A 204 24.06 0.19 8.46
CA ALA A 204 25.13 1.14 8.14
C ALA A 204 24.67 2.60 8.30
N ARG A 205 23.45 2.92 7.85
CA ARG A 205 22.86 4.27 8.04
C ARG A 205 22.61 4.59 9.51
N ILE A 206 22.10 3.63 10.27
CA ILE A 206 21.76 3.78 11.69
C ILE A 206 23.01 3.88 12.58
N ASP A 207 24.09 3.19 12.21
CA ASP A 207 25.35 3.25 12.94
C ASP A 207 26.03 4.62 12.76
N GLY A 208 25.78 5.30 11.63
CA GLY A 208 26.25 6.66 11.34
C GLY A 208 25.49 7.79 12.05
N VAL A 209 24.37 7.52 12.75
CA VAL A 209 23.64 8.55 13.52
C VAL A 209 24.04 8.57 15.00
N ALA A 210 23.80 9.72 15.65
CA ALA A 210 24.01 9.88 17.09
C ALA A 210 23.25 8.83 17.93
N SER A 211 23.84 8.41 19.05
CA SER A 211 23.28 7.37 19.93
C SER A 211 21.86 7.68 20.40
N SER A 212 21.56 8.94 20.67
CA SER A 212 20.22 9.41 21.07
C SER A 212 19.14 9.21 19.99
N THR A 213 19.52 9.27 18.71
CA THR A 213 18.60 9.13 17.57
C THR A 213 18.49 7.68 17.09
N ARG A 214 19.50 6.85 17.37
CA ARG A 214 19.61 5.46 16.91
C ARG A 214 18.37 4.62 17.21
N ARG A 215 17.83 4.73 18.44
CA ARG A 215 16.62 4.00 18.85
C ARG A 215 15.39 4.36 18.02
N ARG A 216 15.21 5.66 17.73
CA ARG A 216 14.08 6.15 16.94
C ARG A 216 14.15 5.63 15.50
N GLU A 217 15.33 5.63 14.91
CA GLU A 217 15.54 5.10 13.55
C GLU A 217 15.34 3.58 13.48
N LEU A 218 15.78 2.82 14.48
CA LEU A 218 15.50 1.38 14.57
C LEU A 218 13.99 1.10 14.71
N GLN A 219 13.29 1.86 15.54
CA GLN A 219 11.83 1.73 15.69
C GLN A 219 11.08 2.08 14.40
N ARG A 220 11.53 3.11 13.67
CA ARG A 220 11.00 3.44 12.35
C ARG A 220 11.24 2.30 11.37
N ALA A 221 12.46 1.77 11.27
CA ALA A 221 12.78 0.66 10.38
C ALA A 221 11.92 -0.59 10.68
N LEU A 222 11.70 -0.89 11.96
CA LEU A 222 10.83 -1.98 12.40
C LEU A 222 9.35 -1.74 12.02
N SER A 223 8.86 -0.51 12.15
CA SER A 223 7.52 -0.15 11.65
C SER A 223 7.42 -0.27 10.12
N ASP A 224 8.48 0.10 9.40
CA ASP A 224 8.52 0.03 7.94
C ASP A 224 8.48 -1.43 7.46
N VAL A 225 9.27 -2.32 8.08
CA VAL A 225 9.27 -3.76 7.77
C VAL A 225 7.91 -4.41 8.07
N ARG A 226 7.25 -4.03 9.18
CA ARG A 226 5.89 -4.52 9.51
C ARG A 226 4.84 -4.12 8.48
N ALA A 227 4.99 -2.94 7.88
CA ALA A 227 4.07 -2.43 6.87
C ALA A 227 4.41 -2.92 5.45
N ASP A 228 5.57 -3.55 5.26
CA ASP A 228 6.03 -4.00 3.95
C ASP A 228 5.33 -5.29 3.51
N ASN A 229 5.16 -5.44 2.21
CA ASN A 229 4.54 -6.62 1.61
C ASN A 229 5.63 -7.55 1.06
N ILE A 230 6.31 -8.23 1.96
CA ILE A 230 7.35 -9.22 1.65
C ILE A 230 6.92 -10.63 2.09
N PRO A 231 7.55 -11.69 1.55
CA PRO A 231 7.32 -13.05 2.04
C PRO A 231 7.45 -13.14 3.55
N GLU A 232 6.55 -13.89 4.18
CA GLU A 232 6.40 -13.92 5.64
C GLU A 232 7.68 -14.36 6.34
N GLU A 233 8.38 -15.35 5.79
CA GLU A 233 9.61 -15.88 6.36
C GLU A 233 10.73 -14.82 6.40
N LEU A 234 10.82 -13.98 5.36
CA LEU A 234 11.78 -12.88 5.33
C LEU A 234 11.38 -11.78 6.31
N ARG A 235 10.08 -11.45 6.39
CA ARG A 235 9.57 -10.46 7.33
C ARG A 235 9.88 -10.84 8.77
N GLU A 236 9.62 -12.07 9.15
CA GLU A 236 9.89 -12.56 10.50
C GLU A 236 11.39 -12.49 10.83
N ALA A 237 12.25 -12.94 9.91
CA ALA A 237 13.70 -12.86 10.09
C ALA A 237 14.19 -11.41 10.25
N GLU A 238 13.71 -10.48 9.40
CA GLU A 238 14.07 -9.06 9.51
C GLU A 238 13.63 -8.45 10.84
N LEU A 239 12.43 -8.79 11.32
CA LEU A 239 11.91 -8.30 12.60
C LEU A 239 12.72 -8.82 13.79
N VAL A 240 13.10 -10.11 13.77
CA VAL A 240 13.92 -10.71 14.83
C VAL A 240 15.29 -10.02 14.93
N ASP A 241 15.95 -9.76 13.81
CA ASP A 241 17.26 -9.11 13.77
C ASP A 241 17.19 -7.63 14.17
N LEU A 242 16.16 -6.91 13.74
CA LEU A 242 15.89 -5.53 14.19
C LEU A 242 15.62 -5.46 15.70
N ASP A 243 14.80 -6.36 16.24
CA ASP A 243 14.52 -6.43 17.69
C ASP A 243 15.75 -6.83 18.50
N ARG A 244 16.61 -7.73 17.98
CA ARG A 244 17.90 -8.04 18.59
C ARG A 244 18.79 -6.79 18.65
N ARG A 245 18.87 -6.03 17.55
CA ARG A 245 19.66 -4.79 17.50
C ARG A 245 19.13 -3.74 18.48
N ILE A 246 17.81 -3.54 18.56
CA ILE A 246 17.18 -2.63 19.54
C ILE A 246 17.57 -3.01 20.97
N ARG A 247 17.44 -4.29 21.34
CA ARG A 247 17.83 -4.78 22.67
C ARG A 247 19.31 -4.53 22.97
N SER A 248 20.19 -4.76 22.00
CA SER A 248 21.63 -4.52 22.17
C SER A 248 22.02 -3.04 22.31
N THR A 249 21.18 -2.12 21.86
CA THR A 249 21.43 -0.66 21.97
C THR A 249 20.94 -0.06 23.28
N LEU A 250 20.21 -0.80 24.10
CA LEU A 250 19.75 -0.33 25.41
C LEU A 250 20.85 -0.59 26.46
N PRO A 251 21.15 0.39 27.33
CA PRO A 251 21.99 0.10 28.49
C PRO A 251 21.32 -0.99 29.34
N PRO A 252 22.08 -1.90 29.96
CA PRO A 252 21.52 -2.82 30.95
C PRO A 252 20.83 -1.97 32.04
N MET A 253 19.55 -2.26 32.29
CA MET A 253 18.78 -1.60 33.35
C MET A 253 19.26 -2.04 34.73
#